data_AF-W7M170-F1
#
_entry.id   AF-W7M170-F1
#
_cell.length_a   1.000
_cell.length_b   1.000
_cell.length_c   1.000
_cell.angle_alpha   90.00
_cell.angle_beta   90.00
_cell.angle_gamma   90.00
#
_symmetry.space_group_name_H-M   'P 1'
#
loop_
_entity.id
_entity.type
_entity.pdbx_description
1 polymer ?
#
loop_
_entity_poly.entity_id
_entity_poly.type
_entity_poly.pdbx_seq_one_letter_code
_entity_poly.pdbx_strand_id
1 'polypeptide(L)'
;MFRRNAGNGTAYCFRDATFGGTWDVFYEGTKGEAAGKWQAVNDEGRPKYFSKKDRRVLRGSYGDWNMKDAWQFYYDLETYKKMQKIRQTYEPKGTFTANPFCVEALK
;
A
#
# COMPACT_ATOMS: atom_id res chain seq x y z
N MET A 1 10.36 7.21 12.97
CA MET A 1 10.36 7.23 11.49
C MET A 1 9.17 7.98 10.91
N PHE A 2 7.94 7.76 11.38
CA PHE A 2 6.73 8.28 10.72
C PHE A 2 6.46 9.78 10.83
N ARG A 3 6.87 10.47 11.91
CA ARG A 3 6.66 11.93 12.05
C ARG A 3 7.82 12.80 11.57
N ARG A 4 9.05 12.29 11.57
CA ARG A 4 10.23 13.06 11.14
C ARG A 4 10.11 13.32 9.63
N ASN A 5 10.32 14.57 9.21
CA ASN A 5 10.16 15.03 7.83
C ASN A 5 8.73 14.88 7.27
N ALA A 6 7.70 14.80 8.13
CA ALA A 6 6.31 14.93 7.69
C ALA A 6 6.12 16.28 6.99
N GLY A 7 5.52 16.29 5.81
CA GLY A 7 5.35 17.50 4.99
C GLY A 7 6.61 17.98 4.26
N ASN A 8 7.78 17.32 4.43
CA ASN A 8 9.04 17.73 3.80
C ASN A 8 9.35 16.88 2.55
N GLY A 9 8.47 16.95 1.54
CA GLY A 9 8.78 16.45 0.18
C GLY A 9 8.74 14.93 -0.04
N THR A 10 8.28 14.13 0.92
CA THR A 10 8.19 12.67 0.75
C THR A 10 6.87 12.21 0.14
N ALA A 11 6.85 11.04 -0.51
CA ALA A 11 5.62 10.38 -0.94
C ALA A 11 4.95 9.50 0.16
N TYR A 12 5.52 9.41 1.37
CA TYR A 12 4.91 8.69 2.47
C TYR A 12 3.92 9.59 3.24
N CYS A 13 2.65 9.21 3.23
CA CYS A 13 1.54 10.04 3.69
C CYS A 13 0.96 9.65 5.07
N PHE A 14 1.22 8.43 5.57
CA PHE A 14 0.65 7.95 6.84
C PHE A 14 1.47 8.42 8.06
N ARG A 15 1.44 9.73 8.32
CA ARG A 15 2.31 10.43 9.29
C ARG A 15 1.83 10.39 10.74
N ASP A 16 0.60 9.95 10.97
CA ASP A 16 -0.07 9.86 12.28
C ASP A 16 0.18 8.53 13.01
N ALA A 17 0.89 7.58 12.39
CA ALA A 17 1.21 6.29 13.01
C ALA A 17 2.14 6.46 14.24
N THR A 18 1.79 5.81 15.35
CA THR A 18 2.61 5.74 16.57
C THR A 18 3.49 4.49 16.58
N PHE A 19 2.93 3.37 16.14
CA PHE A 19 3.63 2.12 15.85
C PHE A 19 3.10 1.57 14.51
N GLY A 20 3.89 0.72 13.88
CA GLY A 20 3.51 -0.01 12.68
C GLY A 20 4.17 -1.38 12.70
N GLY A 21 3.51 -2.36 12.09
CA GLY A 21 4.02 -3.72 11.98
C GLY A 21 3.47 -4.39 10.73
N THR A 22 4.25 -5.31 10.20
CA THR A 22 3.85 -6.22 9.13
C THR A 22 3.89 -7.62 9.71
N TRP A 23 2.84 -8.40 9.43
CA TRP A 23 2.79 -9.82 9.74
C TRP A 23 2.74 -10.57 8.43
N ASP A 24 3.75 -11.40 8.20
CA ASP A 24 3.87 -12.25 7.03
C ASP A 24 3.71 -13.71 7.46
N VAL A 25 2.96 -14.49 6.68
CA VAL A 25 2.85 -15.93 6.84
C VAL A 25 3.53 -16.62 5.66
N PHE A 26 4.54 -17.42 5.97
CA PHE A 26 5.25 -18.25 4.99
C PHE A 26 4.77 -19.69 5.13
N TYR A 27 4.54 -20.36 4.01
CA TYR A 27 4.11 -21.76 3.99
C TYR A 27 4.82 -22.52 2.87
N GLU A 28 4.87 -23.83 3.01
CA GLU A 28 5.42 -24.75 2.02
C GLU A 28 4.36 -25.75 1.55
N GLY A 29 4.48 -26.19 0.30
CA GLY A 29 3.61 -27.19 -0.30
C GLY A 29 2.17 -26.71 -0.46
N THR A 30 1.22 -27.54 -0.04
CA THR A 30 -0.22 -27.32 -0.27
C THR A 30 -0.92 -26.49 0.81
N LYS A 31 -0.16 -25.88 1.74
CA LYS A 31 -0.72 -25.18 2.92
C LYS A 31 -1.20 -23.74 2.67
N GLY A 32 -1.32 -23.32 1.41
CA GLY A 32 -1.69 -21.93 1.07
C GLY A 32 -3.06 -21.51 1.57
N GLU A 33 -4.04 -22.41 1.55
CA GLU A 33 -5.37 -22.12 2.09
C GLU A 33 -5.34 -21.89 3.61
N ALA A 34 -4.58 -22.72 4.34
CA ALA A 34 -4.43 -22.57 5.78
C ALA A 34 -3.71 -21.26 6.15
N ALA A 35 -2.68 -20.90 5.38
CA ALA A 35 -1.97 -19.63 5.53
C ALA A 35 -2.90 -18.43 5.26
N GLY A 36 -3.71 -18.49 4.19
CA GLY A 36 -4.70 -17.47 3.87
C GLY A 36 -5.76 -17.30 4.97
N LYS A 37 -6.26 -18.40 5.54
CA LYS A 37 -7.18 -18.36 6.69
C LYS A 37 -6.53 -17.72 7.92
N TRP A 38 -5.29 -18.07 8.21
CA TRP A 38 -4.54 -17.46 9.32
C TRP A 38 -4.37 -15.96 9.11
N GLN A 39 -3.99 -15.52 7.90
CA GLN A 39 -3.88 -14.11 7.56
C GLN A 39 -5.21 -13.37 7.75
N ALA A 40 -6.31 -13.95 7.26
CA ALA A 40 -7.64 -13.35 7.36
C ALA A 40 -8.05 -13.09 8.83
N VAL A 41 -7.81 -14.07 9.72
CA VAL A 41 -8.10 -13.92 11.16
C VAL A 41 -7.24 -12.82 11.79
N ASN A 42 -5.96 -12.69 11.42
CA ASN A 42 -5.10 -11.63 11.94
C ASN A 42 -5.51 -10.25 11.43
N ASP A 43 -5.98 -10.15 10.19
CA ASP A 43 -6.48 -8.91 9.59
C ASP A 43 -7.74 -8.39 10.31
N GLU A 44 -8.55 -9.25 10.96
CA GLU A 44 -9.66 -8.84 11.84
C GLU A 44 -9.17 -8.13 13.12
N GLY A 45 -7.97 -8.48 13.61
CA GLY A 45 -7.35 -7.83 14.76
C GLY A 45 -7.03 -6.36 14.51
N ARG A 46 -6.77 -5.98 13.26
CA ARG A 46 -6.44 -4.61 12.84
C ARG A 46 -7.52 -3.60 13.25
N PRO A 47 -8.77 -3.69 12.76
CA PRO A 47 -9.81 -2.74 13.15
C PRO A 47 -10.22 -2.86 14.63
N LYS A 48 -9.96 -4.00 15.28
CA LYS A 48 -10.35 -4.26 16.67
C LYS A 48 -9.40 -3.62 17.69
N TYR A 49 -8.09 -3.72 17.47
CA TYR A 49 -7.07 -3.31 18.45
C TYR A 49 -6.17 -2.18 17.97
N PHE A 50 -6.11 -1.92 16.66
CA PHE A 50 -5.16 -1.00 16.05
C PHE A 50 -5.88 0.12 15.31
N SER A 51 -5.69 0.22 13.99
CA SER A 51 -6.29 1.28 13.16
C SER A 51 -7.53 0.78 12.43
N LYS A 52 -8.60 1.60 12.48
CA LYS A 52 -9.79 1.39 11.64
C LYS A 52 -9.47 1.52 10.14
N LYS A 53 -8.50 2.36 9.79
CA LYS A 53 -8.00 2.53 8.42
C LYS A 53 -6.92 1.50 8.14
N ASP A 54 -7.07 0.73 7.07
CA ASP A 54 -6.01 -0.13 6.58
C ASP A 54 -4.94 0.71 5.85
N ARG A 55 -3.68 0.53 6.25
CA ARG A 55 -2.53 1.30 5.78
C ARG A 55 -1.36 0.35 5.64
N ARG A 56 -1.09 -0.04 4.41
CA ARG A 56 -0.06 -1.03 4.07
C ARG A 56 1.26 -0.31 3.82
N VAL A 57 2.33 -0.85 4.41
CA VAL A 57 3.70 -0.34 4.24
C VAL A 57 4.49 -1.13 3.19
N LEU A 58 4.08 -2.37 2.90
CA LEU A 58 4.73 -3.22 1.90
C LEU A 58 3.98 -3.20 0.58
N ARG A 59 4.70 -2.94 -0.50
CA ARG A 59 4.18 -2.94 -1.87
C ARG A 59 3.48 -4.28 -2.19
N GLY A 60 2.24 -4.22 -2.68
CA GLY A 60 1.48 -5.39 -3.13
C GLY A 60 0.99 -6.32 -2.01
N SER A 61 0.92 -5.85 -0.76
CA SER A 61 0.48 -6.65 0.39
C SER A 61 -1.02 -6.59 0.68
N TYR A 62 -1.73 -5.65 0.04
CA TYR A 62 -3.19 -5.67 -0.05
C TYR A 62 -3.57 -6.59 -1.20
N GLY A 63 -4.49 -7.55 -1.00
CA GLY A 63 -4.79 -8.70 -1.86
C GLY A 63 -5.23 -8.46 -3.32
N ASP A 64 -4.94 -7.28 -3.88
CA ASP A 64 -5.08 -6.95 -5.29
C ASP A 64 -3.72 -6.48 -5.86
N TRP A 65 -3.40 -6.98 -7.04
CA TRP A 65 -2.16 -6.68 -7.76
C TRP A 65 -2.27 -5.46 -8.70
N ASN A 66 -3.45 -4.86 -8.81
CA ASN A 66 -3.66 -3.64 -9.59
C ASN A 66 -3.66 -2.40 -8.68
N MET A 67 -2.71 -1.49 -8.87
CA MET A 67 -2.60 -0.28 -8.04
C MET A 67 -3.86 0.58 -8.10
N LYS A 68 -4.48 0.69 -9.27
CA LYS A 68 -5.69 1.50 -9.47
C LYS A 68 -6.85 1.08 -8.55
N ASP A 69 -6.89 -0.21 -8.18
CA ASP A 69 -7.97 -0.79 -7.37
C ASP A 69 -7.58 -0.84 -5.88
N ALA A 70 -6.28 -0.69 -5.56
CA ALA A 70 -5.74 -0.83 -4.21
C ALA A 70 -5.08 0.43 -3.63
N TRP A 71 -4.97 1.53 -4.39
CA TRP A 71 -4.15 2.69 -4.01
C TRP A 71 -4.48 3.27 -2.64
N GLN A 72 -5.76 3.23 -2.24
CA GLN A 72 -6.26 3.77 -0.96
C GLN A 72 -5.60 3.14 0.27
N PHE A 73 -4.99 1.97 0.12
CA PHE A 73 -4.26 1.29 1.19
C PHE A 73 -2.80 1.73 1.30
N TYR A 74 -2.27 2.42 0.29
CA TYR A 74 -0.87 2.82 0.19
C TYR A 74 -0.67 4.34 0.17
N TYR A 75 -1.69 5.07 -0.27
CA TYR A 75 -1.68 6.52 -0.41
C TYR A 75 -2.96 7.14 0.15
N ASP A 76 -2.86 8.38 0.63
CA ASP A 76 -4.02 9.27 0.66
C ASP A 76 -4.30 9.85 -0.73
N LEU A 77 -5.50 10.41 -0.91
CA LEU A 77 -5.95 10.90 -2.21
C LEU A 77 -5.07 12.02 -2.76
N GLU A 78 -4.61 12.92 -1.89
CA GLU A 78 -3.78 14.07 -2.28
C GLU A 78 -2.42 13.60 -2.82
N THR A 79 -1.76 12.72 -2.07
CA THR A 79 -0.47 12.16 -2.45
C THR A 79 -0.61 11.31 -3.71
N TYR A 80 -1.67 10.50 -3.82
CA TYR A 80 -1.91 9.68 -5.00
C TYR A 80 -2.06 10.55 -6.26
N LYS A 81 -2.92 11.57 -6.23
CA LYS A 81 -3.10 12.51 -7.35
C LYS A 81 -1.81 13.24 -7.71
N LYS A 82 -1.00 13.63 -6.71
CA LYS A 82 0.32 14.23 -6.95
C LYS A 82 1.24 13.26 -7.69
N MET A 83 1.28 11.99 -7.30
CA MET A 83 2.07 10.96 -7.98
C MET A 83 1.59 10.72 -9.41
N GLN A 84 0.27 10.64 -9.62
CA GLN A 84 -0.33 10.51 -10.97
C GLN A 84 0.09 11.68 -11.89
N LYS A 85 0.11 12.91 -11.38
CA LYS A 85 0.55 14.11 -12.13
C LYS A 85 2.05 14.08 -12.44
N ILE A 86 2.88 13.64 -11.49
CA ILE A 86 4.32 13.46 -11.71
C ILE A 86 4.54 12.44 -12.84
N ARG A 87 3.83 11.31 -12.79
CA ARG A 87 3.92 10.29 -13.84
C ARG A 87 3.48 10.82 -15.20
N GLN A 88 2.36 11.54 -15.27
CA GLN A 88 1.91 12.19 -16.51
C GLN A 88 3.00 13.12 -17.09
N THR A 89 3.71 13.87 -16.24
CA THR A 89 4.72 14.85 -16.65
C THR A 89 6.01 14.20 -17.13
N TYR A 90 6.53 13.23 -16.38
CA TYR A 90 7.87 12.68 -16.59
C TYR A 90 7.88 11.31 -17.27
N GLU A 91 6.73 10.65 -17.36
CA GLU A 91 6.59 9.31 -17.93
C GLU A 91 5.35 9.19 -18.86
N PRO A 92 5.12 10.14 -19.79
CA PRO A 92 3.88 10.18 -20.57
C PRO A 92 3.67 8.95 -21.48
N LYS A 93 4.72 8.17 -21.75
CA LYS A 93 4.69 7.03 -22.68
C LYS A 93 4.50 5.67 -22.01
N GLY A 94 4.48 5.58 -20.68
CA GLY A 94 4.37 4.27 -20.02
C GLY A 94 5.65 3.40 -20.09
N THR A 95 6.80 3.98 -20.47
CA THR A 95 8.09 3.28 -20.60
C THR A 95 8.56 2.53 -19.34
N PHE A 96 8.30 3.04 -18.14
CA PHE A 96 8.76 2.44 -16.87
C PHE A 96 7.65 1.66 -16.15
N THR A 97 6.67 1.16 -16.91
CA THR A 97 5.47 0.50 -16.39
C THR A 97 5.58 -1.02 -16.49
N ALA A 98 6.45 -1.61 -15.68
CA ALA A 98 6.74 -3.04 -15.79
C ALA A 98 5.61 -3.97 -15.29
N ASN A 99 4.68 -3.49 -14.48
CA ASN A 99 3.60 -4.30 -13.90
C ASN A 99 2.39 -3.44 -13.47
N PRO A 100 1.19 -4.02 -13.27
CA PRO A 100 -0.02 -3.26 -12.94
C PRO A 100 -0.02 -2.63 -11.53
N PHE A 101 0.92 -3.01 -10.67
CA PHE A 101 1.10 -2.40 -9.35
C PHE A 101 1.97 -1.14 -9.43
N CYS A 102 1.51 -0.16 -10.22
CA CYS A 102 2.13 1.14 -10.45
C CYS A 102 1.07 2.26 -10.47
N VAL A 103 1.38 3.44 -9.93
CA VAL A 103 0.45 4.58 -9.92
C VAL A 103 0.19 5.05 -11.34
N GLU A 104 -1.01 4.96 -11.91
CA GLU A 104 -1.27 5.39 -13.29
C GLU A 104 -1.03 6.89 -13.53
N ALA A 105 -0.80 7.27 -14.79
CA ALA A 105 -0.77 8.69 -15.16
C ALA A 105 -2.16 9.30 -14.97
N LEU A 106 -2.20 10.56 -14.53
CA LEU A 106 -3.45 11.31 -14.49
C LEU A 106 -3.97 11.47 -15.93
N LYS A 107 -5.24 11.14 -16.16
CA LYS A 107 -5.90 11.37 -17.45
C LYS A 107 -6.36 12.82 -17.57
#